data_AF-K0SWS0-F1
#
_entry.id   AF-K0SWS0-F1
#
_cell.length_a   1.000
_cell.length_b   1.000
_cell.length_c   1.000
_cell.angle_alpha   90.00
_cell.angle_beta   90.00
_cell.angle_gamma   90.00
#
_symmetry.space_group_name_H-M   'P 1'
#
loop_
_entity.id
_entity.type
_entity.pdbx_description
1 polymer ?
#
loop_
_entity_poly.entity_id
_entity_poly.type
_entity_poly.pdbx_seq_one_letter_code
_entity_poly.pdbx_strand_id
1 'polypeptide(L)'
;MTVVIKLLTFPLTKSQLESTNKMQALQPTIKGLQAKYQSNPEVMNQKIAEVYQTNDVNPLAGCIPSLVQIPVFIGLYRSVLNLAKENALDEPFLFLPNLEGPTYGADPAHGSDWILKNWVDGVPSLGWEDTIAFLSIPIFLVISQFVSMNLMQPKSDDPQQQQANIILKVLPFMVGWFALNVPSALGIYWVVNNVVTTATTLYIRNSMPAMDIAADGSAAASSSVMTASTVDFNPTPMNERAVGFGGGVEEDSGMTTLTPVDAEIVEESVVTVGGDGPDIPAAPSSKRGGSKRKKKKKRRKN
;
A
#
# COMPACT_ATOMS: atom_id res chain seq x y z
N MET A 1 -12.02 1.82 24.28
CA MET A 1 -10.88 0.93 23.99
C MET A 1 -9.71 1.72 23.37
N THR A 2 -9.88 2.36 22.21
CA THR A 2 -8.80 3.12 21.51
C THR A 2 -8.07 4.13 22.40
N VAL A 3 -8.81 4.93 23.19
CA VAL A 3 -8.22 5.92 24.11
C VAL A 3 -7.32 5.28 25.17
N VAL A 4 -7.71 4.12 25.70
CA VAL A 4 -6.94 3.41 26.75
C VAL A 4 -5.62 2.88 26.18
N ILE A 5 -5.66 2.26 25.00
CA ILE A 5 -4.44 1.78 24.34
C ILE A 5 -3.51 2.96 24.05
N LYS A 6 -4.03 4.08 23.54
CA LYS A 6 -3.26 5.28 23.24
C LYS A 6 -2.57 5.86 24.47
N LEU A 7 -3.23 5.85 25.63
CA LEU A 7 -2.65 6.29 26.90
C LEU A 7 -1.52 5.35 27.33
N LEU A 8 -1.69 4.04 27.20
CA LEU A 8 -0.64 3.06 27.52
C LEU A 8 0.56 3.16 26.57
N THR A 9 0.32 3.42 25.28
CA THR A 9 1.39 3.54 24.28
C THR A 9 1.96 4.95 24.17
N PHE A 10 1.45 5.92 24.93
CA PHE A 10 1.87 7.33 24.87
C PHE A 10 3.40 7.54 24.97
N PRO A 11 4.15 6.93 25.91
CA PRO A 11 5.60 7.13 26.00
C PRO A 11 6.32 6.60 24.74
N LEU A 12 5.84 5.49 24.18
CA LEU A 12 6.38 4.94 22.93
C LEU A 12 6.14 5.89 21.76
N THR A 13 4.92 6.42 21.63
CA THR A 13 4.57 7.39 20.57
C THR A 13 5.39 8.68 20.69
N LYS A 14 5.68 9.14 21.91
CA LYS A 14 6.55 10.30 22.13
C LYS A 14 7.96 10.06 21.58
N SER A 15 8.57 8.92 21.90
CA SER A 15 9.90 8.56 21.39
C SER A 15 9.93 8.41 19.86
N GLN A 16 8.88 7.81 19.26
CA GLN A 16 8.74 7.69 17.81
C GLN A 16 8.65 9.05 17.10
N LEU A 17 7.91 10.01 17.69
CA LEU A 17 7.81 11.37 17.16
C LEU A 17 9.10 12.16 17.34
N GLU A 18 9.82 11.98 18.45
CA GLU A 18 11.12 12.62 18.66
C GLU A 18 12.14 12.17 17.60
N SER A 19 12.24 10.87 17.34
CA SER A 19 13.10 10.33 16.28
C SER A 19 12.72 10.88 14.89
N THR A 20 11.41 11.06 14.63
CA THR A 20 10.94 11.61 13.36
C THR A 20 11.29 13.10 13.22
N ASN A 21 11.21 13.88 14.30
CA ASN A 21 11.60 15.28 14.31
C ASN A 21 13.12 15.46 14.12
N LYS A 22 13.93 14.63 14.76
CA LYS A 22 15.39 14.58 14.55
C LYS A 22 15.74 14.34 13.08
N MET A 23 15.06 13.38 12.45
CA MET A 23 15.21 13.10 11.02
C MET A 23 14.81 14.31 10.14
N GLN A 24 13.75 15.03 10.52
CA GLN A 24 13.35 16.25 9.80
C GLN A 24 14.39 17.37 9.93
N ALA A 25 15.04 17.52 11.09
CA ALA A 25 16.11 18.49 11.29
C ALA A 25 17.36 18.20 10.43
N LEU A 26 17.59 16.94 10.04
CA LEU A 26 18.69 16.53 9.15
C LEU A 26 18.38 16.69 7.65
N GLN A 27 17.12 16.95 7.27
CA GLN A 27 16.73 17.20 5.88
C GLN A 27 17.62 18.23 5.15
N PRO A 28 17.95 19.41 5.70
CA PRO A 28 18.85 20.36 5.02
C PRO A 28 20.24 19.79 4.75
N THR A 29 20.82 19.03 5.69
CA THR A 29 22.13 18.38 5.49
C THR A 29 22.07 17.29 4.42
N ILE A 30 20.97 16.53 4.38
CA ILE A 30 20.74 15.50 3.37
C ILE A 30 20.60 16.13 1.98
N LYS A 31 19.86 17.24 1.85
CA LYS A 31 19.75 17.98 0.58
C LYS A 31 21.10 18.50 0.10
N GLY A 32 21.93 19.02 1.01
CA GLY A 32 23.29 19.45 0.69
C GLY A 32 24.17 18.30 0.17
N LEU A 33 24.04 17.10 0.74
CA LEU A 33 24.72 15.90 0.25
C LEU A 33 24.18 15.43 -1.09
N GLN A 34 22.86 15.42 -1.29
CA GLN A 34 22.24 15.07 -2.57
C GLN A 34 22.74 15.99 -3.69
N ALA A 35 22.82 17.30 -3.46
CA ALA A 35 23.36 18.24 -4.45
C ALA A 35 24.84 17.98 -4.79
N LYS A 36 25.66 17.58 -3.80
CA LYS A 36 27.08 17.27 -4.00
C LYS A 36 27.34 15.94 -4.71
N TYR A 37 26.50 14.93 -4.47
CA TYR A 37 26.71 13.55 -4.94
C TYR A 37 25.68 13.07 -5.96
N GLN A 38 24.97 13.99 -6.64
CA GLN A 38 23.98 13.68 -7.69
C GLN A 38 24.51 12.70 -8.76
N SER A 39 25.80 12.80 -9.08
CA SER A 39 26.47 11.98 -10.10
C SER A 39 26.75 10.54 -9.64
N ASN A 40 26.78 10.29 -8.33
CA ASN A 40 27.24 9.03 -7.73
C ASN A 40 26.23 8.53 -6.67
N PRO A 41 25.14 7.85 -7.09
CA PRO A 41 24.06 7.44 -6.19
C PRO A 41 24.52 6.47 -5.08
N GLU A 42 25.55 5.66 -5.35
CA GLU A 42 26.08 4.70 -4.39
C GLU A 42 26.80 5.40 -3.22
N VAL A 43 27.65 6.38 -3.54
CA VAL A 43 28.33 7.22 -2.53
C VAL A 43 27.32 8.11 -1.79
N MET A 44 26.31 8.61 -2.50
CA MET A 44 25.23 9.40 -1.90
C MET A 44 24.49 8.61 -0.82
N ASN A 45 24.09 7.37 -1.11
CA ASN A 45 23.38 6.52 -0.13
C ASN A 45 24.25 6.19 1.08
N GLN A 46 25.55 5.95 0.89
CA GLN A 46 26.51 5.72 1.99
C GLN A 46 26.65 6.95 2.88
N LYS A 47 26.79 8.15 2.29
CA LYS A 47 26.92 9.40 3.06
C LYS A 47 25.64 9.79 3.79
N ILE A 48 24.48 9.53 3.19
CA ILE A 48 23.19 9.71 3.88
C ILE A 48 23.09 8.76 5.09
N ALA A 49 23.49 7.50 4.94
CA ALA A 49 23.51 6.54 6.04
C ALA A 49 24.49 6.96 7.15
N GLU A 50 25.68 7.46 6.79
CA GLU A 50 26.67 7.98 7.74
C GLU A 50 26.13 9.18 8.54
N VAL A 51 25.41 10.11 7.90
CA VAL A 51 24.75 11.22 8.59
C VAL A 51 23.71 10.73 9.60
N TYR A 52 22.89 9.73 9.24
CA TYR A 52 21.94 9.15 10.20
C TYR A 52 22.62 8.45 11.38
N GLN A 53 23.72 7.72 11.13
CA GLN A 53 24.47 7.03 12.17
C GLN A 53 25.19 8.01 13.11
N THR A 54 25.83 9.05 12.56
CA THR A 54 26.57 10.06 13.35
C THR A 54 25.66 10.95 14.19
N ASN A 55 24.38 11.05 13.83
CA ASN A 55 23.38 11.81 14.60
C ASN A 55 22.47 10.91 15.46
N ASP A 56 22.78 9.61 15.57
CA ASP A 56 22.00 8.61 16.33
C ASP A 56 20.50 8.58 15.97
N VAL A 57 20.17 8.85 14.69
CA VAL A 57 18.79 8.84 14.19
C VAL A 57 18.51 7.53 13.46
N ASN A 58 17.56 6.75 13.96
CA ASN A 58 17.15 5.50 13.31
C ASN A 58 16.01 5.75 12.30
N PRO A 59 16.24 5.61 10.98
CA PRO A 59 15.19 5.80 9.96
C PRO A 59 14.05 4.78 10.07
N LEU A 60 14.28 3.61 10.68
CA LEU A 60 13.28 2.57 10.86
C LEU A 60 12.34 2.86 12.05
N ALA A 61 12.72 3.72 13.00
CA ALA A 61 11.86 4.03 14.14
C ALA A 61 10.49 4.61 13.72
N GLY A 62 10.45 5.30 12.57
CA GLY A 62 9.22 5.86 12.01
C GLY A 62 8.27 4.83 11.38
N CYS A 63 8.75 3.64 10.97
CA CYS A 63 7.91 2.60 10.36
C CYS A 63 7.42 1.55 11.37
N ILE A 64 7.98 1.50 12.58
CA ILE A 64 7.55 0.61 13.67
C ILE A 64 6.04 0.68 13.96
N PRO A 65 5.39 1.86 14.04
CA PRO A 65 3.95 1.93 14.27
C PRO A 65 3.15 1.18 13.21
N SER A 66 3.53 1.36 11.95
CA SER A 66 2.85 0.74 10.81
C SER A 66 2.98 -0.79 10.84
N LEU A 67 4.15 -1.32 11.22
CA LEU A 67 4.39 -2.76 11.32
C LEU A 67 3.55 -3.41 12.42
N VAL A 68 3.49 -2.79 13.60
CA VAL A 68 2.67 -3.28 14.72
C VAL A 68 1.17 -3.14 14.42
N GLN A 69 0.79 -2.14 13.60
CA GLN A 69 -0.60 -1.89 13.25
C GLN A 69 -1.19 -2.94 12.32
N ILE A 70 -0.39 -3.55 11.42
CA ILE A 70 -0.89 -4.53 10.44
C ILE A 70 -1.58 -5.73 11.12
N PRO A 71 -0.98 -6.44 12.10
CA PRO A 71 -1.65 -7.53 12.82
C PRO A 71 -2.92 -7.11 13.54
N VAL A 72 -2.89 -5.93 14.20
CA VAL A 72 -4.05 -5.41 14.94
C VAL A 72 -5.22 -5.14 13.99
N PHE A 73 -4.93 -4.56 12.81
CA PHE A 73 -5.94 -4.31 11.79
C PHE A 73 -6.53 -5.61 11.25
N ILE A 74 -5.71 -6.62 10.94
CA ILE A 74 -6.19 -7.91 10.44
C ILE A 74 -7.09 -8.60 11.47
N GLY A 75 -6.72 -8.56 12.75
CA GLY A 75 -7.52 -9.12 13.84
C GLY A 75 -8.88 -8.42 13.96
N LEU A 76 -8.89 -7.08 13.98
CA LEU A 76 -10.12 -6.30 14.03
C LEU A 76 -10.99 -6.52 12.79
N TYR A 77 -10.41 -6.46 11.60
CA TYR A 77 -11.10 -6.66 10.33
C TYR A 77 -11.78 -8.03 10.27
N ARG A 78 -11.06 -9.10 10.62
CA ARG A 78 -11.64 -10.46 10.67
C ARG A 78 -12.73 -10.59 11.72
N SER A 79 -12.53 -10.00 12.90
CA SER A 79 -13.54 -10.01 13.96
C SER A 79 -14.81 -9.31 13.50
N VAL A 80 -14.70 -8.08 13.00
CA VAL A 80 -15.84 -7.27 12.54
C VAL A 80 -16.54 -7.94 11.37
N LEU A 81 -15.80 -8.49 10.40
CA LEU A 81 -16.39 -9.24 9.29
C LEU A 81 -17.15 -10.48 9.73
N ASN A 82 -16.65 -11.21 10.73
CA ASN A 82 -17.34 -12.39 11.24
C ASN A 82 -18.63 -11.99 11.96
N LEU A 83 -18.59 -10.96 12.81
CA LEU A 83 -19.79 -10.44 13.48
C LEU A 83 -20.82 -9.87 12.50
N ALA A 84 -20.35 -9.18 11.45
CA ALA A 84 -21.18 -8.71 10.35
C ALA A 84 -21.89 -9.87 9.65
N LYS A 85 -21.16 -10.93 9.27
CA LYS A 85 -21.76 -12.12 8.63
C LYS A 85 -22.82 -12.81 9.49
N GLU A 86 -22.70 -12.72 10.81
CA GLU A 86 -23.64 -13.29 11.77
C GLU A 86 -24.85 -12.38 12.06
N ASN A 87 -24.97 -11.22 11.39
CA ASN A 87 -25.96 -10.18 11.67
C ASN A 87 -25.94 -9.69 13.13
N ALA A 88 -24.77 -9.77 13.79
CA ALA A 88 -24.60 -9.42 15.19
C ALA A 88 -24.31 -7.92 15.42
N LEU A 89 -24.42 -7.09 14.36
CA LEU A 89 -24.10 -5.66 14.36
C LEU A 89 -25.26 -4.79 13.86
N ASP A 90 -26.50 -5.26 14.02
CA ASP A 90 -27.73 -4.56 13.59
C ASP A 90 -28.13 -3.38 14.50
N GLU A 91 -27.40 -3.16 15.60
CA GLU A 91 -27.71 -2.09 16.54
C GLU A 91 -27.41 -0.69 15.95
N PRO A 92 -28.35 0.27 16.05
CA PRO A 92 -28.12 1.64 15.59
C PRO A 92 -27.06 2.34 16.42
N PHE A 93 -26.22 3.15 15.75
CA PHE A 93 -25.15 3.88 16.41
C PHE A 93 -25.03 5.31 15.88
N LEU A 94 -25.27 6.29 16.75
CA LEU A 94 -25.29 7.71 16.43
C LEU A 94 -26.31 8.03 15.31
N PHE A 95 -25.81 8.28 14.10
CA PHE A 95 -26.60 8.59 12.90
C PHE A 95 -26.64 7.40 11.92
N LEU A 96 -25.97 6.29 12.24
CA LEU A 96 -25.97 5.09 11.42
C LEU A 96 -27.16 4.19 11.78
N PRO A 97 -27.88 3.64 10.77
CA PRO A 97 -28.93 2.66 11.00
C PRO A 97 -28.44 1.40 11.73
N ASN A 98 -27.23 0.95 11.41
CA ASN A 98 -26.54 -0.16 12.06
C ASN A 98 -25.01 -0.07 11.85
N LEU A 99 -24.26 -0.97 12.48
CA LEU A 99 -22.79 -1.05 12.41
C LEU A 99 -22.27 -2.07 11.38
N GLU A 100 -23.16 -2.86 10.79
CA GLU A 100 -22.81 -3.85 9.77
C GLU A 100 -22.73 -3.24 8.37
N GLY A 101 -23.78 -2.51 8.00
CA GLY A 101 -24.05 -2.06 6.65
C GLY A 101 -23.07 -0.98 6.17
N PRO A 102 -23.14 -0.61 4.89
CA PRO A 102 -24.05 -1.14 3.86
C PRO A 102 -23.48 -2.35 3.10
N THR A 103 -22.35 -2.89 3.53
CA THR A 103 -21.62 -3.97 2.83
C THR A 103 -22.01 -5.37 3.32
N TYR A 104 -23.28 -5.57 3.73
CA TYR A 104 -23.85 -6.75 4.40
C TYR A 104 -23.36 -8.10 3.85
N GLY A 105 -22.30 -8.65 4.43
CA GLY A 105 -21.68 -9.89 3.95
C GLY A 105 -21.20 -9.88 2.49
N ALA A 106 -21.16 -8.71 1.84
CA ALA A 106 -20.77 -8.58 0.44
C ALA A 106 -19.28 -8.94 0.29
N ASP A 107 -18.98 -9.69 -0.77
CA ASP A 107 -17.59 -9.89 -1.20
C ASP A 107 -16.92 -8.52 -1.34
N PRO A 108 -15.68 -8.29 -0.84
CA PRO A 108 -14.98 -7.01 -1.01
C PRO A 108 -14.96 -6.48 -2.45
N ALA A 109 -15.10 -7.34 -3.46
CA ALA A 109 -15.23 -6.95 -4.86
C ALA A 109 -16.55 -6.23 -5.22
N HIS A 110 -17.61 -6.43 -4.42
CA HIS A 110 -18.95 -5.87 -4.60
C HIS A 110 -19.35 -4.92 -3.46
N GLY A 111 -18.42 -4.61 -2.57
CA GLY A 111 -18.68 -3.82 -1.37
C GLY A 111 -19.25 -2.43 -1.65
N SER A 112 -18.96 -1.82 -2.81
CA SER A 112 -19.49 -0.51 -3.22
C SER A 112 -20.82 -0.56 -4.00
N ASP A 113 -21.41 -1.74 -4.22
CA ASP A 113 -22.60 -1.86 -5.08
C ASP A 113 -23.82 -1.09 -4.54
N TRP A 114 -23.91 -0.91 -3.22
CA TRP A 114 -24.97 -0.15 -2.55
C TRP A 114 -25.05 1.32 -3.03
N ILE A 115 -23.92 1.91 -3.43
CA ILE A 115 -23.84 3.29 -3.92
C ILE A 115 -23.63 3.37 -5.44
N LEU A 116 -23.06 2.34 -6.08
CA LEU A 116 -22.74 2.40 -7.51
C LEU A 116 -23.78 1.73 -8.42
N LYS A 117 -24.63 0.84 -7.90
CA LYS A 117 -25.55 0.03 -8.70
C LYS A 117 -26.99 0.16 -8.22
N ASN A 118 -27.92 -0.32 -9.05
CA ASN A 118 -29.35 -0.46 -8.72
C ASN A 118 -30.05 0.85 -8.32
N TRP A 119 -29.67 1.96 -8.94
CA TRP A 119 -30.38 3.22 -8.80
C TRP A 119 -31.70 3.14 -9.57
N VAL A 120 -32.80 3.50 -8.92
CA VAL A 120 -34.13 3.54 -9.53
C VAL A 120 -34.64 4.98 -9.40
N ASP A 121 -34.96 5.61 -10.52
CA ASP A 121 -35.48 6.98 -10.58
C ASP A 121 -34.61 8.03 -9.84
N GLY A 122 -33.29 7.84 -9.81
CA GLY A 122 -32.36 8.73 -9.12
C GLY A 122 -32.30 8.54 -7.60
N VAL A 123 -32.92 7.46 -7.08
CA VAL A 123 -32.85 7.06 -5.68
C VAL A 123 -31.92 5.85 -5.54
N PRO A 124 -30.96 5.87 -4.60
CA PRO A 124 -30.10 4.73 -4.33
C PRO A 124 -30.89 3.56 -3.72
N SER A 125 -30.37 2.34 -3.84
CA SER A 125 -31.06 1.12 -3.40
C SER A 125 -31.41 1.06 -1.91
N LEU A 126 -30.68 1.79 -1.05
CA LEU A 126 -30.95 1.90 0.39
C LEU A 126 -31.87 3.10 0.74
N GLY A 127 -32.26 3.92 -0.24
CA GLY A 127 -32.89 5.21 0.02
C GLY A 127 -31.90 6.30 0.46
N TRP A 128 -32.30 7.56 0.33
CA TRP A 128 -31.40 8.70 0.56
C TRP A 128 -30.94 8.83 2.02
N GLU A 129 -31.79 8.50 2.98
CA GLU A 129 -31.49 8.65 4.41
C GLU A 129 -30.32 7.73 4.82
N ASP A 130 -30.48 6.43 4.60
CA ASP A 130 -29.45 5.42 4.90
C ASP A 130 -28.20 5.62 4.04
N THR A 131 -28.37 5.95 2.76
CA THR A 131 -27.23 6.19 1.85
C THR A 131 -26.37 7.34 2.36
N ILE A 132 -26.97 8.46 2.76
CA ILE A 132 -26.23 9.61 3.29
C ILE A 132 -25.59 9.27 4.64
N ALA A 133 -26.32 8.55 5.51
CA ALA A 133 -25.78 8.11 6.79
C ALA A 133 -24.50 7.28 6.61
N PHE A 134 -24.52 6.26 5.75
CA PHE A 134 -23.34 5.45 5.48
C PHE A 134 -22.25 6.19 4.71
N LEU A 135 -22.60 7.05 3.74
CA LEU A 135 -21.64 7.83 2.95
C LEU A 135 -20.93 8.90 3.78
N SER A 136 -21.52 9.35 4.89
CA SER A 136 -20.89 10.33 5.78
C SER A 136 -19.57 9.82 6.39
N ILE A 137 -19.44 8.51 6.63
CA ILE A 137 -18.25 7.88 7.22
C ILE A 137 -17.00 8.03 6.34
N PRO A 138 -16.98 7.55 5.08
CA PRO A 138 -15.83 7.72 4.20
C PRO A 138 -15.55 9.18 3.91
N ILE A 139 -16.57 10.04 3.77
CA ILE A 139 -16.39 11.49 3.58
C ILE A 139 -15.65 12.10 4.77
N PHE A 140 -16.13 11.82 5.99
CA PHE A 140 -15.48 12.31 7.20
C PHE A 140 -14.07 11.74 7.36
N LEU A 141 -13.85 10.48 7.01
CA LEU A 141 -12.53 9.85 7.01
C LEU A 141 -11.57 10.57 6.06
N VAL A 142 -11.97 10.82 4.81
CA VAL A 142 -11.15 11.57 3.84
C VAL A 142 -10.83 12.96 4.35
N ILE A 143 -11.84 13.70 4.83
CA ILE A 143 -11.65 15.07 5.36
C ILE A 143 -10.70 15.05 6.55
N SER A 144 -10.94 14.20 7.55
CA SER A 144 -10.12 14.13 8.76
C SER A 144 -8.68 13.72 8.44
N GLN A 145 -8.48 12.76 7.55
CA GLN A 145 -7.16 12.31 7.12
C GLN A 145 -6.43 13.39 6.29
N PHE A 146 -7.15 14.07 5.40
CA PHE A 146 -6.61 15.17 4.62
C PHE A 146 -6.17 16.33 5.51
N VAL A 147 -7.00 16.72 6.48
CA VAL A 147 -6.65 17.73 7.49
C VAL A 147 -5.43 17.29 8.30
N SER A 148 -5.43 16.07 8.82
CA SER A 148 -4.31 15.50 9.58
C SER A 148 -2.98 15.57 8.81
N MET A 149 -2.99 15.20 7.52
CA MET A 149 -1.82 15.27 6.66
C MET A 149 -1.34 16.70 6.45
N ASN A 150 -2.24 17.63 6.13
CA ASN A 150 -1.84 19.03 5.91
C ASN A 150 -1.31 19.70 7.19
N LEU A 151 -1.77 19.29 8.37
CA LEU A 151 -1.27 19.80 9.65
C LEU A 151 0.10 19.22 10.04
N MET A 152 0.37 17.97 9.67
CA MET A 152 1.52 17.23 10.19
C MET A 152 2.70 17.13 9.20
N GLN A 153 2.48 17.36 7.90
CA GLN A 153 3.53 17.24 6.88
C GLN A 153 4.51 18.44 6.90
N PRO A 154 5.83 18.19 6.85
CA PRO A 154 6.81 19.25 6.59
C PRO A 154 6.71 19.74 5.14
N LYS A 155 6.77 21.05 4.92
CA LYS A 155 6.79 21.64 3.58
C LYS A 155 8.19 21.46 2.97
N SER A 156 8.24 20.88 1.78
CA SER A 156 9.48 20.61 1.05
C SER A 156 9.34 20.94 -0.43
N ASP A 157 10.32 21.67 -0.98
CA ASP A 157 10.32 22.08 -2.39
C ASP A 157 11.07 21.12 -3.33
N ASP A 158 11.63 20.00 -2.84
CA ASP A 158 12.44 19.11 -3.69
C ASP A 158 11.56 18.24 -4.61
N PRO A 159 11.90 18.06 -5.90
CA PRO A 159 11.12 17.23 -6.83
C PRO A 159 10.90 15.78 -6.38
N GLN A 160 11.90 15.15 -5.75
CA GLN A 160 11.77 13.79 -5.18
C GLN A 160 10.82 13.75 -3.97
N GLN A 161 10.81 14.80 -3.14
CA GLN A 161 9.90 14.90 -2.01
C GLN A 161 8.48 15.28 -2.47
N GLN A 162 8.35 16.05 -3.55
CA GLN A 162 7.06 16.36 -4.19
C GLN A 162 6.36 15.08 -4.69
N GLN A 163 7.10 14.15 -5.31
CA GLN A 163 6.53 12.89 -5.79
C GLN A 163 5.99 12.03 -4.64
N ALA A 164 6.72 11.96 -3.52
CA ALA A 164 6.25 11.33 -2.29
C ALA A 164 5.02 12.05 -1.69
N ASN A 165 5.01 13.39 -1.71
CA ASN A 165 3.89 14.19 -1.21
C ASN A 165 2.60 13.99 -2.02
N ILE A 166 2.69 13.75 -3.33
CA ILE A 166 1.53 13.41 -4.17
C ILE A 166 0.93 12.07 -3.73
N ILE A 167 1.77 11.04 -3.55
CA ILE A 167 1.32 9.71 -3.08
C ILE A 167 0.62 9.84 -1.73
N LEU A 168 1.19 10.62 -0.80
CA LEU A 168 0.59 10.87 0.49
C LEU A 168 -0.76 11.60 0.38
N LYS A 169 -0.93 12.55 -0.55
CA LYS A 169 -2.20 13.26 -0.77
C LYS A 169 -3.28 12.39 -1.41
N VAL A 170 -2.92 11.35 -2.16
CA VAL A 170 -3.87 10.40 -2.78
C VAL A 170 -4.34 9.34 -1.79
N LEU A 171 -3.48 8.96 -0.83
CA LEU A 171 -3.77 7.91 0.15
C LEU A 171 -5.11 8.07 0.91
N PRO A 172 -5.52 9.28 1.39
CA PRO A 172 -6.81 9.48 2.04
C PRO A 172 -7.98 9.08 1.16
N PHE A 173 -7.92 9.39 -0.14
CA PHE A 173 -8.97 9.06 -1.09
C PHE A 173 -9.02 7.55 -1.34
N MET A 174 -7.87 6.88 -1.40
CA MET A 174 -7.80 5.42 -1.51
C MET A 174 -8.41 4.73 -0.27
N VAL A 175 -8.10 5.21 0.93
CA VAL A 175 -8.70 4.69 2.17
C VAL A 175 -10.20 5.01 2.22
N GLY A 176 -10.63 6.18 1.76
CA GLY A 176 -12.04 6.54 1.62
C GLY A 176 -12.79 5.61 0.66
N TRP A 177 -12.18 5.27 -0.47
CA TRP A 177 -12.74 4.28 -1.40
C TRP A 177 -12.81 2.89 -0.78
N PHE A 178 -11.76 2.46 -0.08
CA PHE A 178 -11.77 1.18 0.63
C PHE A 178 -12.83 1.16 1.74
N ALA A 179 -13.06 2.28 2.42
CA ALA A 179 -14.10 2.41 3.44
C ALA A 179 -15.52 2.21 2.89
N LEU A 180 -15.75 2.38 1.57
CA LEU A 180 -17.02 2.03 0.91
C LEU A 180 -17.23 0.53 0.78
N ASN A 181 -16.17 -0.27 0.90
CA ASN A 181 -16.16 -1.72 0.62
C ASN A 181 -16.07 -2.58 1.89
N VAL A 182 -16.10 -1.96 3.07
CA VAL A 182 -16.00 -2.65 4.36
C VAL A 182 -17.14 -2.25 5.29
N PRO A 183 -17.43 -3.08 6.32
CA PRO A 183 -18.48 -2.76 7.29
C PRO A 183 -18.27 -1.40 7.95
N SER A 184 -19.38 -0.68 8.21
CA SER A 184 -19.32 0.66 8.83
C SER A 184 -18.67 0.68 10.20
N ALA A 185 -18.76 -0.40 10.99
CA ALA A 185 -18.02 -0.56 12.25
C ALA A 185 -16.50 -0.33 12.09
N LEU A 186 -15.91 -0.82 11.00
CA LEU A 186 -14.49 -0.60 10.71
C LEU A 186 -14.21 0.86 10.33
N GLY A 187 -15.12 1.48 9.58
CA GLY A 187 -15.07 2.91 9.27
C GLY A 187 -15.11 3.79 10.52
N ILE A 188 -16.01 3.49 11.47
CA ILE A 188 -16.09 4.18 12.77
C ILE A 188 -14.79 4.03 13.56
N TYR A 189 -14.23 2.81 13.61
CA TYR A 189 -12.93 2.58 14.22
C TYR A 189 -11.84 3.49 13.60
N TRP A 190 -11.79 3.59 12.27
CA TRP A 190 -10.83 4.45 11.59
C TRP A 190 -11.03 5.92 11.91
N VAL A 191 -12.26 6.41 11.90
CA VAL A 191 -12.58 7.79 12.25
C VAL A 191 -12.08 8.11 13.66
N VAL A 192 -12.43 7.28 14.64
CA VAL A 192 -12.00 7.48 16.03
C VAL A 192 -10.48 7.38 16.15
N ASN A 193 -9.86 6.38 15.51
CA ASN A 193 -8.42 6.22 15.53
C ASN A 193 -7.70 7.42 14.91
N ASN A 194 -8.18 7.95 13.77
CA ASN A 194 -7.58 9.11 13.11
C ASN A 194 -7.67 10.37 13.98
N VAL A 195 -8.84 10.62 14.59
CA VAL A 195 -9.04 11.76 15.49
C VAL A 195 -8.10 11.66 16.69
N VAL A 196 -8.08 10.51 17.37
CA VAL A 196 -7.23 10.32 18.56
C VAL A 196 -5.75 10.38 18.18
N THR A 197 -5.34 9.76 17.07
CA THR A 197 -3.93 9.84 16.58
C THR A 197 -3.53 11.28 16.31
N THR A 198 -4.37 12.03 15.62
CA THR A 198 -4.10 13.43 15.27
C THR A 198 -4.02 14.28 16.54
N ALA A 199 -4.99 14.15 17.44
CA ALA A 199 -4.99 14.88 18.71
C ALA A 199 -3.75 14.56 19.57
N THR A 200 -3.41 13.29 19.74
CA THR A 200 -2.20 12.87 20.48
C THR A 200 -0.93 13.42 19.81
N THR A 201 -0.86 13.39 18.48
CA THR A 201 0.34 13.89 17.78
C THR A 201 0.48 15.40 17.89
N LEU A 202 -0.61 16.16 17.75
CA LEU A 202 -0.60 17.60 17.94
C LEU A 202 -0.21 17.97 19.38
N TYR A 203 -0.74 17.24 20.36
CA TYR A 203 -0.37 17.42 21.76
C TYR A 203 1.13 17.18 21.98
N ILE A 204 1.66 16.06 21.48
CA ILE A 204 3.09 15.73 21.64
C ILE A 204 3.96 16.77 20.92
N ARG A 205 3.62 17.17 19.68
CA ARG A 205 4.34 18.20 18.92
C ARG A 205 4.38 19.54 19.64
N ASN A 206 3.26 19.99 20.22
CA ASN A 206 3.21 21.23 20.97
C ASN A 206 3.97 21.14 22.32
N SER A 207 4.17 19.94 22.85
CA SER A 207 4.92 19.71 24.10
C SER A 207 6.43 19.49 23.91
N MET A 208 6.90 19.33 22.67
CA MET A 208 8.32 19.11 22.37
C MET A 208 9.02 20.45 22.14
N PRO A 209 10.21 20.69 22.73
CA PRO A 209 11.01 21.86 22.42
C PRO A 209 11.45 21.83 20.95
N ALA A 210 11.55 23.00 20.32
CA ALA A 210 12.14 23.13 19.00
C ALA A 210 13.59 22.58 19.06
N MET A 211 13.89 21.62 18.19
CA MET A 211 15.16 20.91 18.23
C MET A 211 16.15 21.56 17.27
N ASP A 212 17.06 22.38 17.81
CA ASP A 212 18.16 23.00 17.05
C ASP A 212 19.36 22.03 16.96
N ILE A 213 19.34 21.12 15.99
CA ILE A 213 20.49 20.22 15.73
C ILE A 213 21.68 20.97 15.10
N ALA A 214 21.49 22.22 14.66
CA ALA A 214 22.57 23.05 14.12
C ALA A 214 23.67 23.37 15.15
N ALA A 215 23.36 23.36 16.46
CA ALA A 215 24.32 23.74 17.49
C ALA A 215 25.24 22.58 17.93
N ASP A 216 24.75 21.34 17.96
CA ASP A 216 25.47 20.23 18.60
C ASP A 216 26.27 19.35 17.62
N GLY A 217 25.92 19.33 16.33
CA GLY A 217 26.59 18.49 15.31
C GLY A 217 27.69 19.17 14.50
N SER A 218 27.72 20.52 14.47
CA SER A 218 28.63 21.28 13.60
C SER A 218 30.09 21.25 14.08
N ALA A 219 30.32 21.11 15.40
CA ALA A 219 31.67 21.05 15.95
C ALA A 219 32.39 19.73 15.63
N ALA A 220 31.67 18.61 15.51
CA ALA A 220 32.25 17.29 15.23
C ALA A 220 32.41 17.00 13.73
N ALA A 221 31.50 17.51 12.88
CA ALA A 221 31.56 17.35 11.42
C ALA A 221 32.63 18.24 10.76
N SER A 222 33.05 19.33 11.41
CA SER A 222 34.09 20.23 10.90
C SER A 222 35.51 19.65 11.08
N SER A 223 35.71 18.76 12.07
CA SER A 223 37.02 18.17 12.36
C SER A 223 37.35 16.92 11.54
N SER A 224 36.36 16.19 11.02
CA SER A 224 36.60 14.93 10.29
C SER A 224 36.69 15.09 8.77
N VAL A 225 36.28 16.25 8.20
CA VAL A 225 36.29 16.49 6.74
C VAL A 225 37.62 17.06 6.22
N MET A 226 38.56 17.45 7.10
CA MET A 226 39.86 18.01 6.69
C MET A 226 41.03 16.99 6.69
N THR A 227 40.77 15.68 6.82
CA THR A 227 41.87 14.68 6.83
C THR A 227 41.52 13.41 6.07
N ALA A 228 40.89 13.54 4.90
CA ALA A 228 41.09 12.54 3.84
C ALA A 228 42.32 12.99 3.05
N SER A 229 43.50 12.59 3.54
CA SER A 229 44.76 12.73 2.82
C SER A 229 44.57 12.19 1.41
N THR A 230 44.88 13.03 0.42
CA THR A 230 44.96 12.70 -0.99
C THR A 230 45.90 11.51 -1.17
N VAL A 231 45.36 10.30 -1.23
CA VAL A 231 46.07 9.16 -1.81
C VAL A 231 45.64 9.13 -3.27
N ASP A 232 46.56 9.57 -4.13
CA ASP A 232 46.49 9.50 -5.57
C ASP A 232 45.85 8.19 -6.04
N PHE A 233 44.63 8.28 -6.57
CA PHE A 233 44.10 7.23 -7.41
C PHE A 233 44.64 7.46 -8.82
N ASN A 234 45.77 6.81 -9.12
CA ASN A 234 46.33 6.73 -10.47
C ASN A 234 45.73 5.49 -11.18
N PRO A 235 44.80 5.64 -12.12
CA PRO A 235 44.32 4.51 -12.91
C PRO A 235 45.39 4.15 -13.95
N THR A 236 46.15 3.08 -13.71
CA THR A 236 47.09 2.55 -14.70
C THR A 236 46.33 2.04 -15.93
N PRO A 237 46.75 2.38 -17.17
CA PRO A 237 46.14 1.85 -18.39
C PRO A 237 46.54 0.38 -18.62
N MET A 238 45.61 -0.41 -19.16
CA MET A 238 45.79 -1.82 -19.51
C MET A 238 46.92 -2.04 -20.52
N ASN A 239 47.91 -2.87 -20.18
CA ASN A 239 48.61 -3.81 -21.07
C ASN A 239 49.75 -4.51 -20.30
N GLU A 240 49.52 -5.73 -19.83
CA GLU A 240 50.60 -6.71 -19.71
C GLU A 240 50.08 -8.11 -20.07
N ARG A 241 50.58 -8.63 -21.19
CA ARG A 241 50.47 -10.05 -21.56
C ARG A 241 51.23 -10.89 -20.54
N ALA A 242 50.52 -11.77 -19.84
CA ALA A 242 51.15 -12.95 -19.24
C ALA A 242 51.09 -14.11 -20.23
N VAL A 243 52.27 -14.56 -20.65
CA VAL A 243 52.51 -15.68 -21.55
C VAL A 243 52.38 -16.99 -20.77
N GLY A 244 51.47 -17.87 -21.22
CA GLY A 244 51.62 -19.33 -21.23
C GLY A 244 51.38 -20.12 -19.93
N PHE A 245 50.29 -20.90 -19.90
CA PHE A 245 50.38 -22.36 -19.98
C PHE A 245 49.02 -23.00 -20.32
N GLY A 246 48.93 -23.59 -21.53
CA GLY A 246 48.20 -24.84 -21.76
C GLY A 246 46.68 -24.83 -21.97
N GLY A 247 46.25 -24.73 -23.22
CA GLY A 247 45.48 -25.82 -23.84
C GLY A 247 43.97 -25.61 -24.08
N GLY A 248 43.63 -25.19 -25.31
CA GLY A 248 42.66 -25.95 -26.11
C GLY A 248 41.38 -25.25 -26.57
N VAL A 249 41.42 -24.77 -27.84
CA VAL A 249 40.35 -24.78 -28.88
C VAL A 249 39.19 -23.77 -28.66
N GLU A 250 39.18 -22.61 -29.33
CA GLU A 250 38.57 -22.32 -30.67
C GLU A 250 37.07 -22.67 -30.71
N GLU A 251 36.09 -21.93 -31.23
CA GLU A 251 35.86 -20.69 -32.00
C GLU A 251 34.29 -20.66 -31.99
N ASP A 252 33.52 -19.58 -31.93
CA ASP A 252 33.36 -18.55 -32.94
C ASP A 252 32.11 -17.70 -32.55
N SER A 253 32.31 -16.38 -32.58
CA SER A 253 31.40 -15.29 -32.96
C SER A 253 29.95 -15.20 -32.49
N GLY A 254 29.61 -14.05 -31.90
CA GLY A 254 28.23 -13.55 -31.89
C GLY A 254 27.91 -12.44 -30.91
N MET A 255 28.59 -11.30 -31.01
CA MET A 255 28.21 -10.04 -30.34
C MET A 255 26.75 -9.66 -30.68
N THR A 256 25.87 -9.43 -29.70
CA THR A 256 24.90 -8.30 -29.69
C THR A 256 24.31 -8.11 -28.28
N THR A 257 24.69 -7.02 -27.64
CA THR A 257 23.93 -6.38 -26.54
C THR A 257 22.71 -5.69 -27.10
N LEU A 258 21.48 -6.00 -26.67
CA LEU A 258 20.36 -5.03 -26.63
C LEU A 258 19.33 -5.41 -25.53
N THR A 259 18.92 -4.36 -24.83
CA THR A 259 17.93 -4.22 -23.75
C THR A 259 16.48 -4.52 -24.20
N PRO A 260 15.50 -4.58 -23.28
CA PRO A 260 14.16 -5.11 -23.55
C PRO A 260 13.24 -4.04 -24.17
N VAL A 261 12.08 -4.51 -24.67
CA VAL A 261 10.86 -3.80 -25.12
C VAL A 261 10.59 -4.00 -26.61
N ASP A 262 9.66 -4.92 -26.88
CA ASP A 262 8.49 -4.79 -27.77
C ASP A 262 7.63 -6.05 -27.46
N ALA A 263 6.42 -5.94 -26.89
CA ALA A 263 5.16 -5.84 -27.63
C ALA A 263 5.05 -6.96 -28.68
N GLU A 264 4.06 -7.83 -28.78
CA GLU A 264 2.65 -7.83 -28.41
C GLU A 264 2.09 -9.11 -29.10
N ILE A 265 1.07 -9.76 -28.51
CA ILE A 265 0.12 -10.71 -29.15
C ILE A 265 0.71 -11.96 -29.85
N VAL A 266 0.40 -13.15 -29.34
CA VAL A 266 -0.32 -14.22 -30.09
C VAL A 266 -1.04 -15.13 -29.08
N GLU A 267 -2.37 -15.09 -29.08
CA GLU A 267 -3.20 -16.20 -28.61
C GLU A 267 -3.22 -17.34 -29.64
N GLU A 268 -3.35 -18.55 -29.11
CA GLU A 268 -3.99 -19.72 -29.72
C GLU A 268 -3.26 -20.48 -30.84
N SER A 269 -2.74 -21.68 -30.49
CA SER A 269 -3.11 -22.89 -31.23
C SER A 269 -2.81 -24.17 -30.44
N VAL A 270 -3.84 -25.00 -30.42
CA VAL A 270 -3.98 -26.33 -29.82
C VAL A 270 -3.07 -27.35 -30.50
N VAL A 271 -2.38 -28.22 -29.73
CA VAL A 271 -2.17 -29.63 -30.09
C VAL A 271 -2.13 -30.51 -28.82
N THR A 272 -3.10 -31.41 -28.72
CA THR A 272 -3.12 -32.58 -27.82
C THR A 272 -2.79 -33.86 -28.60
N VAL A 273 -1.84 -34.66 -28.11
CA VAL A 273 -1.71 -36.14 -28.32
C VAL A 273 -0.95 -36.63 -27.08
N GLY A 274 -1.48 -37.42 -26.13
CA GLY A 274 -2.00 -38.79 -26.22
C GLY A 274 -0.82 -39.78 -26.02
N GLY A 275 -0.78 -40.73 -25.09
CA GLY A 275 -1.66 -41.20 -24.02
C GLY A 275 -0.91 -42.29 -23.22
N ASP A 276 -1.54 -42.86 -22.20
CA ASP A 276 -1.41 -44.29 -21.84
C ASP A 276 -2.37 -44.61 -20.69
N GLY A 277 -3.17 -45.64 -20.89
CA GLY A 277 -3.97 -46.31 -19.87
C GLY A 277 -4.06 -47.80 -20.23
N PRO A 278 -4.39 -48.68 -19.26
CA PRO A 278 -5.26 -49.82 -19.59
C PRO A 278 -6.30 -50.10 -18.48
N ASP A 279 -7.58 -50.22 -18.86
CA ASP A 279 -8.45 -51.44 -18.88
C ASP A 279 -9.19 -51.70 -17.54
N ILE A 280 -10.49 -52.05 -17.43
CA ILE A 280 -11.29 -53.14 -18.05
C ILE A 280 -12.84 -52.83 -17.86
N PRO A 281 -13.84 -53.67 -18.27
CA PRO A 281 -14.62 -53.68 -19.52
C PRO A 281 -16.14 -53.40 -19.40
N ALA A 282 -16.82 -53.39 -20.56
CA ALA A 282 -18.24 -53.09 -20.80
C ALA A 282 -19.19 -54.31 -20.90
N ALA A 283 -20.52 -54.07 -20.74
CA ALA A 283 -21.66 -54.60 -21.54
C ALA A 283 -23.04 -54.29 -20.87
N PRO A 284 -24.22 -54.39 -21.53
CA PRO A 284 -24.59 -53.93 -22.88
C PRO A 284 -25.97 -53.22 -22.95
N SER A 285 -26.31 -52.74 -24.16
CA SER A 285 -27.50 -52.01 -24.59
C SER A 285 -28.86 -52.73 -24.49
N SER A 286 -29.96 -51.96 -24.42
CA SER A 286 -31.28 -52.41 -24.91
C SER A 286 -31.98 -51.34 -25.77
N LYS A 287 -32.35 -51.74 -26.99
CA LYS A 287 -33.25 -51.06 -27.94
C LYS A 287 -34.71 -51.40 -27.60
N ARG A 288 -35.60 -50.42 -27.73
CA ARG A 288 -37.05 -50.55 -28.09
C ARG A 288 -37.50 -49.13 -28.44
N GLY A 289 -38.15 -48.81 -29.56
CA GLY A 289 -39.07 -49.53 -30.43
C GLY A 289 -40.22 -48.55 -30.71
N GLY A 290 -40.37 -48.09 -31.96
CA GLY A 290 -41.20 -46.93 -32.32
C GLY A 290 -42.71 -47.13 -32.34
N SER A 291 -43.47 -46.07 -32.67
CA SER A 291 -44.43 -46.04 -33.79
C SER A 291 -45.28 -44.76 -33.81
N LYS A 292 -45.69 -44.40 -35.03
CA LYS A 292 -46.45 -43.25 -35.54
C LYS A 292 -47.93 -43.24 -35.07
N ARG A 293 -48.57 -42.05 -34.98
CA ARG A 293 -49.74 -41.63 -35.83
C ARG A 293 -50.42 -40.28 -35.46
N LYS A 294 -50.41 -39.37 -36.46
CA LYS A 294 -51.53 -38.65 -37.12
C LYS A 294 -52.61 -37.84 -36.33
N LYS A 295 -52.63 -36.53 -36.66
CA LYS A 295 -53.72 -35.67 -37.25
C LYS A 295 -55.10 -35.53 -36.56
N LYS A 296 -55.48 -34.28 -36.24
CA LYS A 296 -56.63 -33.45 -36.77
C LYS A 296 -56.80 -32.18 -35.91
N LYS A 297 -56.68 -30.94 -36.40
CA LYS A 297 -57.57 -30.12 -37.26
C LYS A 297 -58.85 -29.59 -36.56
N LYS A 298 -58.85 -28.30 -36.18
CA LYS A 298 -59.99 -27.34 -36.07
C LYS A 298 -59.34 -25.96 -35.84
N ARG A 299 -59.25 -24.98 -36.73
CA ARG A 299 -60.21 -24.18 -37.54
C ARG A 299 -61.18 -23.30 -36.72
N ARG A 300 -60.84 -22.00 -36.69
CA ARG A 300 -61.63 -20.77 -36.95
C ARG A 300 -62.36 -20.00 -35.83
N LYS A 301 -62.27 -18.67 -36.02
CA LYS A 301 -63.00 -17.49 -35.48
C LYS A 301 -62.45 -16.94 -34.15
N ASN A 302 -62.14 -15.66 -33.98
CA ASN A 302 -62.39 -14.43 -34.76
C ASN A 302 -61.09 -13.64 -34.97
#